data_AF-X8J1F1-F1
#
_entry.id   AF-X8J1F1-F1
#
_cell.length_a   1.000
_cell.length_b   1.000
_cell.length_c   1.000
_cell.angle_alpha   90.00
_cell.angle_beta   90.00
_cell.angle_gamma   90.00
#
_symmetry.space_group_name_H-M   'P 1'
#
loop_
_entity.id
_entity.type
_entity.pdbx_description
1 polymer ?
#
loop_
_entity_poly.entity_id
_entity_poly.type
_entity_poly.pdbx_seq_one_letter_code
_entity_poly.pdbx_strand_id
1 'polypeptide(L)'
;MDLDPSHFQAGQLPPMAAAYLARAGSRLLDIHIVDAHDIFGDLVVADKHSFIGFLPAIFPRTWGITVAMRDRGSSVDLFQSTIFAFLDHCVPGVLTQVSIQVIKGLQLFHTIPRNPAEQLEPMIEVLGPPVTVLRLHNYYPKWASKIYHGLTELCLKGPRGSISESALITILRSSPKLRVLAIGIHIAYSTPIHTPVTSVLLADLEALTVYDPARQVGNNCQPLLMRIIQPGPNPLTLSLGILRLQSILAYNLSLHDNEGLMRFFGSSNITRLVVNQLSDYTDLANLLALMPKVRVLALHMPAMTRAVQNESVLPLASTVDSLYVTNPVYTFATSPLEQIIRRHGVSKVTLWSNLSAGVGLNELSTQATVISREEPNPILEWL
;
A
#
# COMPACT_ATOMS: atom_id res chain seq x y z
N MET A 1 11.34 -2.00 -17.89
CA MET A 1 11.69 -1.03 -18.95
C MET A 1 10.93 0.23 -18.66
N ASP A 2 11.63 1.32 -18.39
CA ASP A 2 11.01 2.59 -18.05
C ASP A 2 10.84 3.43 -19.32
N LEU A 3 9.61 3.87 -19.55
CA LEU A 3 9.18 4.64 -20.70
C LEU A 3 8.65 5.98 -20.21
N ASP A 4 9.29 7.05 -20.67
CA ASP A 4 8.76 8.40 -20.57
C ASP A 4 8.26 8.79 -21.97
N PRO A 5 6.94 9.01 -22.15
CA PRO A 5 6.36 9.43 -23.42
C PRO A 5 7.04 10.67 -24.02
N SER A 6 7.59 11.56 -23.18
CA SER A 6 8.24 12.80 -23.64
C SER A 6 9.58 12.61 -24.35
N HIS A 7 10.19 11.44 -24.22
CA HIS A 7 11.41 11.11 -24.94
C HIS A 7 11.17 10.68 -26.39
N PHE A 8 9.90 10.52 -26.81
CA PHE A 8 9.54 10.10 -28.17
C PHE A 8 9.41 11.32 -29.08
N GLN A 9 10.18 11.32 -30.17
CA GLN A 9 10.16 12.33 -31.22
C GLN A 9 9.65 11.71 -32.53
N ALA A 10 9.07 12.54 -33.40
CA ALA A 10 8.39 12.16 -34.63
C ALA A 10 9.08 11.01 -35.40
N GLY A 11 8.52 9.81 -35.26
CA GLY A 11 8.89 8.59 -35.99
C GLY A 11 10.19 7.90 -35.53
N GLN A 12 10.86 8.36 -34.48
CA GLN A 12 12.11 7.76 -34.01
C GLN A 12 11.98 7.15 -32.62
N LEU A 13 12.35 5.87 -32.53
CA LEU A 13 12.46 5.20 -31.25
C LEU A 13 13.65 5.76 -30.46
N PRO A 14 13.50 6.10 -29.17
CA PRO A 14 14.64 6.48 -28.34
C PRO A 14 15.75 5.42 -28.47
N PRO A 15 17.01 5.79 -28.78
CA PRO A 15 18.09 4.82 -28.97
C PRO A 15 18.26 3.87 -27.78
N MET A 16 17.98 4.36 -26.57
CA MET A 16 17.97 3.53 -25.36
C MET A 16 16.89 2.45 -25.38
N ALA A 17 15.68 2.78 -25.83
CA ALA A 17 14.59 1.82 -25.96
C ALA A 17 14.91 0.76 -27.03
N ALA A 18 15.44 1.18 -28.18
CA ALA A 18 15.90 0.27 -29.24
C ALA A 18 16.95 -0.72 -28.73
N ALA A 19 17.99 -0.20 -28.07
CA ALA A 19 19.07 -1.00 -27.53
C ALA A 19 18.59 -1.95 -26.43
N TYR A 20 17.63 -1.52 -25.59
CA TYR A 20 17.03 -2.38 -24.58
C TYR A 20 16.26 -3.54 -25.21
N LEU A 21 15.41 -3.28 -26.21
CA LEU A 21 14.64 -4.33 -26.89
C LEU A 21 15.53 -5.33 -27.63
N ALA A 22 16.58 -4.85 -28.30
CA ALA A 22 17.56 -5.70 -28.95
C ALA A 22 18.23 -6.65 -27.93
N ARG A 23 18.63 -6.13 -26.76
CA ARG A 23 19.20 -6.95 -25.67
C ARG A 23 18.20 -7.90 -25.03
N ALA A 24 16.94 -7.47 -24.89
CA ALA A 24 15.90 -8.28 -24.28
C ALA A 24 15.52 -9.49 -25.16
N GLY A 25 15.80 -9.45 -26.47
CA GLY A 25 15.57 -10.57 -27.38
C GLY A 25 14.10 -10.93 -27.43
N SER A 26 13.73 -12.13 -26.96
CA SER A 26 12.36 -12.65 -26.83
C SER A 26 11.82 -12.70 -25.39
N ARG A 27 12.58 -12.20 -24.40
CA ARG A 27 12.17 -12.25 -22.98
C ARG A 27 10.89 -11.46 -22.72
N LEU A 28 10.13 -11.86 -21.70
CA LEU A 28 8.99 -11.08 -21.22
C LEU A 28 9.47 -9.73 -20.63
N LEU A 29 8.63 -8.71 -20.76
CA LEU A 29 8.92 -7.33 -20.39
C LEU A 29 8.03 -6.89 -19.22
N ASP A 30 8.63 -6.26 -18.22
CA ASP A 30 7.92 -5.43 -17.25
C ASP A 30 8.04 -3.97 -17.74
N ILE A 31 6.93 -3.30 -18.00
CA ILE A 31 6.89 -1.98 -18.62
C ILE A 31 6.39 -0.97 -17.59
N HIS A 32 7.17 0.08 -17.33
CA HIS A 32 6.77 1.19 -16.48
C HIS A 32 6.65 2.44 -17.33
N ILE A 33 5.45 2.98 -17.47
CA ILE A 33 5.16 4.20 -18.21
C ILE A 33 4.97 5.30 -17.17
N VAL A 34 5.88 6.26 -17.14
CA VAL A 34 5.88 7.35 -16.16
C VAL A 34 5.83 8.68 -16.90
N ASP A 35 4.76 9.43 -16.69
CA ASP A 35 4.64 10.80 -17.18
C ASP A 35 5.39 11.75 -16.22
N ALA A 36 6.69 11.95 -16.48
CA ALA A 36 7.59 12.67 -15.58
C ALA A 36 7.45 14.22 -15.65
N HIS A 37 6.64 14.75 -16.57
CA HIS A 37 6.63 16.19 -16.87
C HIS A 37 6.31 17.08 -15.67
N ASP A 38 7.22 18.00 -15.37
CA ASP A 38 7.36 18.70 -14.09
C ASP A 38 6.21 19.69 -13.78
N ILE A 39 6.10 20.09 -12.52
CA ILE A 39 5.02 20.90 -11.94
C ILE A 39 4.88 22.27 -12.63
N PHE A 40 5.93 22.75 -13.32
CA PHE A 40 6.08 24.13 -13.78
C PHE A 40 6.30 24.32 -15.29
N GLY A 41 6.34 23.26 -16.11
CA GLY A 41 6.61 23.37 -17.54
C GLY A 41 5.37 23.14 -18.40
N ASP A 42 4.94 24.17 -19.15
CA ASP A 42 4.02 23.99 -20.27
C ASP A 42 4.73 23.34 -21.47
N LEU A 43 4.12 22.27 -21.97
CA LEU A 43 4.07 21.85 -23.39
C LEU A 43 5.41 21.75 -24.15
N VAL A 44 6.17 20.68 -23.88
CA VAL A 44 6.56 19.85 -25.03
C VAL A 44 5.41 18.87 -25.20
N VAL A 45 4.58 19.07 -26.21
CA VAL A 45 3.66 18.02 -26.67
C VAL A 45 4.57 16.92 -27.18
N ALA A 46 4.92 15.99 -26.28
CA ALA A 46 5.47 14.70 -26.64
C ALA A 46 4.69 14.19 -27.85
N ASP A 47 5.37 13.68 -28.87
CA ASP A 47 4.66 13.13 -30.01
C ASP A 47 3.93 11.85 -29.56
N LYS A 48 2.69 12.05 -29.09
CA LYS A 48 1.81 11.00 -28.60
C LYS A 48 1.65 9.92 -29.65
N HIS A 49 1.61 10.28 -30.93
CA HIS A 49 1.46 9.32 -32.02
C HIS A 49 2.69 8.42 -32.13
N SER A 50 3.90 8.97 -32.00
CA SER A 50 5.12 8.16 -31.99
C SER A 50 5.21 7.22 -30.79
N PHE A 51 4.83 7.69 -29.61
CA PHE A 51 4.78 6.83 -28.42
C PHE A 51 3.76 5.70 -28.60
N ILE A 52 2.52 6.02 -28.94
CA ILE A 52 1.45 5.03 -29.14
C ILE A 52 1.78 4.07 -30.28
N GLY A 53 2.39 4.54 -31.37
CA GLY A 53 2.82 3.70 -32.49
C GLY A 53 3.97 2.74 -32.16
N PHE A 54 4.74 3.01 -31.10
CA PHE A 54 5.78 2.11 -30.61
C PHE A 54 5.23 0.95 -29.77
N LEU A 55 4.19 1.21 -29.00
CA LEU A 55 3.62 0.25 -28.04
C LEU A 55 3.31 -1.16 -28.60
N PRO A 56 2.80 -1.33 -29.84
CA PRO A 56 2.56 -2.65 -30.43
C PRO A 56 3.81 -3.55 -30.49
N ALA A 57 5.01 -2.97 -30.54
CA ALA A 57 6.26 -3.71 -30.60
C ALA A 57 6.65 -4.39 -29.28
N ILE A 58 6.08 -3.94 -28.15
CA ILE A 58 6.46 -4.41 -26.81
C ILE A 58 5.34 -5.17 -26.11
N PHE A 59 4.09 -4.78 -26.33
CA PHE A 59 2.93 -5.30 -25.60
C PHE A 59 2.64 -6.80 -25.74
N PRO A 60 2.93 -7.47 -26.87
CA PRO A 60 2.78 -8.91 -26.96
C PRO A 60 3.63 -9.70 -25.95
N ARG A 61 4.66 -9.06 -25.37
CA ARG A 61 5.61 -9.68 -24.42
C ARG A 61 5.50 -9.09 -23.02
N THR A 62 4.53 -8.22 -22.77
CA THR A 62 4.41 -7.51 -21.50
C THR A 62 3.69 -8.37 -20.47
N TRP A 63 4.42 -8.81 -19.44
CA TRP A 63 3.84 -9.59 -18.34
C TRP A 63 3.40 -8.72 -17.16
N GLY A 64 4.03 -7.56 -17.01
CA GLY A 64 3.72 -6.55 -16.01
C GLY A 64 3.66 -5.16 -16.63
N ILE A 65 2.63 -4.39 -16.28
CA ILE A 65 2.53 -2.99 -16.68
C ILE A 65 2.29 -2.10 -15.48
N THR A 66 3.07 -1.03 -15.39
CA THR A 66 2.87 0.07 -14.46
C THR A 66 2.63 1.34 -15.25
N VAL A 67 1.53 2.03 -14.99
CA VAL A 67 1.19 3.30 -15.63
C VAL A 67 1.01 4.35 -14.55
N ALA A 68 1.97 5.27 -14.45
CA ALA A 68 1.97 6.36 -13.49
C ALA A 68 1.79 7.69 -14.23
N MET A 69 0.66 8.35 -14.03
CA MET A 69 0.26 9.51 -14.81
C MET A 69 -0.25 10.63 -13.93
N ARG A 70 -0.06 11.87 -14.38
CA ARG A 70 -0.59 13.04 -13.67
C ARG A 70 -2.05 13.29 -14.07
N ASP A 71 -2.85 13.78 -13.12
CA ASP A 71 -4.23 14.22 -13.36
C ASP A 71 -4.27 15.57 -14.11
N ARG A 72 -3.89 15.57 -15.39
CA ARG A 72 -4.00 16.70 -16.33
C ARG A 72 -4.71 16.24 -17.60
N GLY A 73 -5.52 17.10 -18.21
CA GLY A 73 -6.39 16.74 -19.34
C GLY A 73 -5.67 16.02 -20.49
N SER A 74 -4.50 16.51 -20.92
CA SER A 74 -3.70 15.88 -21.98
C SER A 74 -3.11 14.52 -21.58
N SER A 75 -2.84 14.29 -20.29
CA SER A 75 -2.35 13.01 -19.76
C SER A 75 -3.47 11.96 -19.73
N VAL A 76 -4.74 12.36 -19.58
CA VAL A 76 -5.88 11.42 -19.63
C VAL A 76 -6.03 10.79 -21.02
N ASP A 77 -5.91 11.59 -22.09
CA ASP A 77 -5.99 11.04 -23.46
C ASP A 77 -4.85 10.07 -23.75
N LEU A 78 -3.64 10.39 -23.26
CA LEU A 78 -2.48 9.53 -23.41
C LEU A 78 -2.64 8.24 -22.60
N PHE A 79 -3.19 8.32 -21.38
CA PHE A 79 -3.52 7.16 -20.55
C PHE A 79 -4.47 6.24 -21.31
N GLN A 80 -5.60 6.78 -21.75
CA GLN A 80 -6.60 6.02 -22.48
C GLN A 80 -5.98 5.38 -23.72
N SER A 81 -5.27 6.17 -24.54
CA SER A 81 -4.63 5.65 -25.76
C SER A 81 -3.61 4.56 -25.47
N THR A 82 -2.85 4.68 -24.39
CA THR A 82 -1.86 3.68 -23.94
C THR A 82 -2.56 2.39 -23.52
N ILE A 83 -3.62 2.49 -22.73
CA ILE A 83 -4.40 1.34 -22.29
C ILE A 83 -5.09 0.69 -23.49
N PHE A 84 -5.69 1.46 -24.40
CA PHE A 84 -6.28 0.94 -25.64
C PHE A 84 -5.25 0.19 -26.49
N ALA A 85 -4.10 0.80 -26.77
CA ALA A 85 -3.02 0.12 -27.51
C ALA A 85 -2.53 -1.14 -26.79
N PHE A 86 -2.50 -1.11 -25.46
CA PHE A 86 -2.11 -2.25 -24.64
C PHE A 86 -3.07 -3.41 -24.81
N LEU A 87 -4.35 -3.12 -24.71
CA LEU A 87 -5.41 -4.10 -24.87
C LEU A 87 -5.45 -4.71 -26.27
N ASP A 88 -5.17 -3.91 -27.30
CA ASP A 88 -5.22 -4.35 -28.71
C ASP A 88 -4.03 -5.26 -29.10
N HIS A 89 -2.92 -5.17 -28.36
CA HIS A 89 -1.68 -5.87 -28.70
C HIS A 89 -1.15 -6.81 -27.62
N CYS A 90 -1.78 -6.87 -26.45
CA CYS A 90 -1.40 -7.82 -25.40
C CYS A 90 -1.77 -9.25 -25.82
N VAL A 91 -0.86 -10.20 -25.55
CA VAL A 91 -1.16 -11.63 -25.71
C VAL A 91 -1.94 -12.11 -24.48
N PRO A 92 -3.12 -12.74 -24.66
CA PRO A 92 -3.88 -13.29 -23.54
C PRO A 92 -3.05 -14.28 -22.73
N GLY A 93 -3.11 -14.19 -21.41
CA GLY A 93 -2.36 -15.08 -20.50
C GLY A 93 -0.93 -14.65 -20.21
N VAL A 94 -0.39 -13.65 -20.92
CA VAL A 94 0.97 -13.14 -20.64
C VAL A 94 0.95 -12.09 -19.54
N LEU A 95 -0.02 -11.18 -19.57
CA LEU A 95 -0.17 -10.14 -18.55
C LEU A 95 -0.72 -10.72 -17.25
N THR A 96 0.08 -10.64 -16.19
CA THR A 96 -0.30 -11.08 -14.85
C THR A 96 -0.30 -9.95 -13.83
N GLN A 97 0.32 -8.81 -14.14
CA GLN A 97 0.45 -7.68 -13.23
C GLN A 97 0.03 -6.36 -13.86
N VAL A 98 -0.87 -5.64 -13.19
CA VAL A 98 -1.34 -4.32 -13.59
C VAL A 98 -1.22 -3.36 -12.41
N SER A 99 -0.50 -2.26 -12.61
CA SER A 99 -0.38 -1.15 -11.66
C SER A 99 -0.77 0.16 -12.33
N ILE A 100 -1.81 0.82 -11.84
CA ILE A 100 -2.27 2.12 -12.35
C ILE A 100 -2.20 3.14 -11.22
N GLN A 101 -1.49 4.23 -11.45
CA GLN A 101 -1.32 5.31 -10.49
C GLN A 101 -1.64 6.66 -11.14
N VAL A 102 -2.72 7.29 -10.67
CA VAL A 102 -3.04 8.67 -11.03
C VAL A 102 -2.53 9.60 -9.92
N ILE A 103 -1.41 10.25 -10.20
CA ILE A 103 -0.72 11.20 -9.33
C ILE A 103 -1.40 12.56 -9.45
N LYS A 104 -1.78 13.16 -8.33
CA LYS A 104 -2.31 14.52 -8.34
C LYS A 104 -1.18 15.53 -8.56
N GLY A 105 -1.40 16.49 -9.46
CA GLY A 105 -0.72 17.77 -9.36
C GLY A 105 -1.19 18.52 -8.10
N LEU A 106 -0.42 19.51 -7.63
CA LEU A 106 -0.74 20.34 -6.45
C LEU A 106 -2.07 21.14 -6.56
N GLN A 107 -2.84 21.00 -7.65
CA GLN A 107 -4.07 21.74 -7.87
C GLN A 107 -5.21 21.16 -7.04
N LEU A 108 -5.58 21.89 -6.00
CA LEU A 108 -6.54 21.51 -4.97
C LEU A 108 -8.01 21.51 -5.43
N PHE A 109 -8.34 22.03 -6.62
CA PHE A 109 -9.74 22.33 -6.96
C PHE A 109 -10.03 22.24 -8.46
N HIS A 110 -10.08 21.03 -9.04
CA HIS A 110 -10.81 20.85 -10.29
C HIS A 110 -11.71 19.61 -10.22
N THR A 111 -12.98 19.82 -10.57
CA THR A 111 -13.96 18.79 -10.90
C THR A 111 -13.41 17.98 -12.06
N ILE A 112 -13.07 16.71 -11.81
CA ILE A 112 -12.62 15.81 -12.86
C ILE A 112 -13.79 15.64 -13.84
N PRO A 113 -13.57 15.83 -15.17
CA PRO A 113 -14.55 15.43 -16.17
C PRO A 113 -14.75 13.90 -16.13
N ARG A 114 -15.85 13.41 -16.73
CA ARG A 114 -16.30 12.00 -16.82
C ARG A 114 -15.23 10.94 -16.49
N ASN A 115 -15.54 10.04 -15.56
CA ASN A 115 -14.70 8.91 -15.19
C ASN A 115 -14.25 8.13 -16.46
N PRO A 116 -12.96 8.20 -16.85
CA PRO A 116 -12.43 7.50 -18.02
C PRO A 116 -12.65 5.98 -17.96
N ALA A 117 -12.91 5.45 -16.76
CA ALA A 117 -13.20 4.04 -16.52
C ALA A 117 -14.34 3.53 -17.40
N GLU A 118 -15.43 4.28 -17.60
CA GLU A 118 -16.61 3.77 -18.32
C GLU A 118 -16.31 3.32 -19.76
N GLN A 119 -15.35 3.97 -20.42
CA GLN A 119 -14.92 3.62 -21.78
C GLN A 119 -13.95 2.44 -21.83
N LEU A 120 -13.24 2.17 -20.73
CA LEU A 120 -12.22 1.12 -20.63
C LEU A 120 -12.80 -0.20 -20.12
N GLU A 121 -13.98 -0.19 -19.50
CA GLU A 121 -14.63 -1.38 -18.91
C GLU A 121 -14.74 -2.60 -19.86
N PRO A 122 -15.24 -2.47 -21.11
CA PRO A 122 -15.46 -3.65 -21.95
C PRO A 122 -14.17 -4.42 -22.22
N MET A 123 -13.04 -3.73 -22.18
CA MET A 123 -11.74 -4.29 -22.51
C MET A 123 -11.00 -4.79 -21.26
N ILE A 124 -11.21 -4.14 -20.11
CA ILE A 124 -10.76 -4.65 -18.80
C ILE A 124 -11.37 -6.04 -18.53
N GLU A 125 -12.63 -6.27 -18.94
CA GLU A 125 -13.29 -7.58 -18.85
C GLU A 125 -12.57 -8.69 -19.64
N VAL A 126 -11.92 -8.34 -20.75
CA VAL A 126 -11.16 -9.30 -21.58
C VAL A 126 -9.83 -9.65 -20.93
N LEU A 127 -9.19 -8.69 -20.26
CA LEU A 127 -7.90 -8.89 -19.57
C LEU A 127 -8.01 -9.54 -18.19
N GLY A 128 -9.18 -9.55 -17.57
CA GLY A 128 -9.34 -9.94 -16.16
C GLY A 128 -8.79 -11.32 -15.79
N PRO A 129 -9.05 -12.41 -16.54
CA PRO A 129 -8.74 -13.77 -16.08
C PRO A 129 -7.27 -14.11 -15.76
N PRO A 130 -6.25 -13.60 -16.50
CA PRO A 130 -4.84 -13.86 -16.18
C PRO A 130 -4.20 -12.92 -15.16
N VAL A 131 -4.83 -11.78 -14.82
CA VAL A 131 -4.23 -10.81 -13.89
C VAL A 131 -4.33 -11.34 -12.48
N THR A 132 -3.18 -11.49 -11.80
CA THR A 132 -3.11 -11.95 -10.41
C THR A 132 -2.61 -10.85 -9.46
N VAL A 133 -1.98 -9.80 -9.98
CA VAL A 133 -1.50 -8.65 -9.18
C VAL A 133 -2.17 -7.38 -9.69
N LEU A 134 -2.98 -6.75 -8.85
CA LEU A 134 -3.68 -5.51 -9.18
C LEU A 134 -3.36 -4.41 -8.16
N ARG A 135 -2.70 -3.35 -8.64
CA ARG A 135 -2.33 -2.18 -7.84
C ARG A 135 -2.97 -0.93 -8.42
N LEU A 136 -3.84 -0.29 -7.67
CA LEU A 136 -4.65 0.82 -8.13
C LEU A 136 -4.48 2.00 -7.19
N HIS A 137 -4.14 3.16 -7.75
CA HIS A 137 -4.01 4.40 -7.00
C HIS A 137 -4.78 5.54 -7.69
N ASN A 138 -5.86 6.01 -7.05
CA ASN A 138 -6.76 7.06 -7.56
C ASN A 138 -7.49 6.75 -8.88
N TYR A 139 -7.42 5.52 -9.37
CA TYR A 139 -8.17 5.03 -10.53
C TYR A 139 -8.66 3.62 -10.24
N TYR A 140 -9.97 3.37 -10.39
CA TYR A 140 -10.57 2.09 -10.04
C TYR A 140 -11.55 1.69 -11.14
N PRO A 141 -11.34 0.55 -11.82
CA PRO A 141 -12.37 -0.10 -12.64
C PRO A 141 -13.64 -0.35 -11.82
N LYS A 142 -14.79 -0.51 -12.49
CA LYS A 142 -16.05 -0.84 -11.82
C LYS A 142 -15.85 -2.03 -10.90
N TRP A 143 -16.31 -1.91 -9.66
CA TRP A 143 -16.11 -2.96 -8.64
C TRP A 143 -16.71 -4.33 -8.98
N ALA A 144 -17.64 -4.38 -9.95
CA ALA A 144 -18.20 -5.62 -10.48
C ALA A 144 -17.35 -6.26 -11.60
N SER A 145 -16.22 -5.66 -11.96
CA SER A 145 -15.39 -6.13 -13.06
C SER A 145 -14.62 -7.41 -12.74
N LYS A 146 -14.41 -8.26 -13.74
CA LYS A 146 -13.64 -9.50 -13.63
C LYS A 146 -12.15 -9.30 -13.33
N ILE A 147 -11.61 -8.09 -13.50
CA ILE A 147 -10.20 -7.80 -13.13
C ILE A 147 -9.92 -8.00 -11.64
N TYR A 148 -10.96 -8.04 -10.81
CA TYR A 148 -10.86 -8.28 -9.38
C TYR A 148 -10.94 -9.77 -8.98
N HIS A 149 -10.93 -10.69 -9.94
CA HIS A 149 -11.07 -12.12 -9.71
C HIS A 149 -9.72 -12.83 -9.78
N GLY A 150 -9.54 -13.89 -8.99
CA GLY A 150 -8.34 -14.73 -9.03
C GLY A 150 -7.06 -14.03 -8.56
N LEU A 151 -7.17 -12.89 -7.86
CA LEU A 151 -6.02 -12.11 -7.43
C LEU A 151 -5.23 -12.81 -6.32
N THR A 152 -3.91 -12.70 -6.41
CA THR A 152 -2.95 -12.99 -5.34
C THR A 152 -2.50 -11.71 -4.62
N GLU A 153 -2.61 -10.56 -5.27
CA GLU A 153 -2.32 -9.26 -4.66
C GLU A 153 -3.35 -8.22 -5.10
N LEU A 154 -3.89 -7.49 -4.13
CA LEU A 154 -4.80 -6.37 -4.34
C LEU A 154 -4.33 -5.17 -3.51
N CYS A 155 -3.94 -4.09 -4.18
CA CYS A 155 -3.63 -2.81 -3.56
C CYS A 155 -4.59 -1.73 -4.08
N LEU A 156 -5.42 -1.16 -3.20
CA LEU A 156 -6.31 -0.04 -3.50
C LEU A 156 -5.89 1.16 -2.65
N LYS A 157 -5.29 2.20 -3.24
CA LYS A 157 -4.73 3.35 -2.50
C LYS A 157 -5.27 4.68 -3.00
N GLY A 158 -5.55 5.62 -2.11
CA GLY A 158 -5.69 7.03 -2.46
C GLY A 158 -7.05 7.63 -2.13
N PRO A 159 -7.10 8.95 -1.87
CA PRO A 159 -8.20 9.59 -1.15
C PRO A 159 -9.50 9.74 -1.93
N ARG A 160 -9.52 9.42 -3.23
CA ARG A 160 -10.73 9.52 -4.08
C ARG A 160 -11.48 8.19 -4.23
N GLY A 161 -10.88 7.07 -3.80
CA GLY A 161 -11.53 5.77 -3.89
C GLY A 161 -12.61 5.62 -2.85
N SER A 162 -13.77 5.13 -3.28
CA SER A 162 -14.82 4.67 -2.38
C SER A 162 -15.39 3.35 -2.90
N ILE A 163 -15.45 2.35 -2.03
CA ILE A 163 -15.99 1.02 -2.32
C ILE A 163 -17.08 0.68 -1.30
N SER A 164 -18.18 0.03 -1.71
CA SER A 164 -19.14 -0.45 -0.73
C SER A 164 -18.60 -1.69 0.00
N GLU A 165 -19.01 -1.89 1.25
CA GLU A 165 -18.66 -3.11 2.00
C GLU A 165 -19.03 -4.39 1.23
N SER A 166 -20.21 -4.44 0.62
CA SER A 166 -20.68 -5.58 -0.18
C SER A 166 -19.83 -5.84 -1.43
N ALA A 167 -19.37 -4.79 -2.10
CA ALA A 167 -18.51 -4.90 -3.27
C ALA A 167 -17.13 -5.43 -2.86
N LEU A 168 -16.57 -4.91 -1.76
CA LEU A 168 -15.31 -5.40 -1.23
C LEU A 168 -15.39 -6.89 -0.85
N ILE A 169 -16.45 -7.32 -0.15
CA ILE A 169 -16.68 -8.74 0.16
C ILE A 169 -16.73 -9.59 -1.12
N THR A 170 -17.40 -9.10 -2.17
CA THR A 170 -17.51 -9.80 -3.45
C THR A 170 -16.14 -9.97 -4.11
N ILE A 171 -15.32 -8.92 -4.12
CA ILE A 171 -13.94 -8.96 -4.62
C ILE A 171 -13.09 -9.96 -3.84
N LEU A 172 -13.14 -9.91 -2.49
CA LEU A 172 -12.38 -10.83 -1.64
C LEU A 172 -12.79 -12.29 -1.88
N ARG A 173 -14.09 -12.58 -2.00
CA ARG A 173 -14.60 -13.94 -2.31
C ARG A 173 -14.19 -14.42 -3.69
N SER A 174 -14.04 -13.50 -4.64
CA SER A 174 -13.61 -13.81 -6.01
C SER A 174 -12.10 -14.05 -6.11
N SER A 175 -11.35 -13.78 -5.04
CA SER A 175 -9.88 -13.91 -4.96
C SER A 175 -9.45 -14.69 -3.71
N PRO A 176 -9.80 -15.99 -3.59
CA PRO A 176 -9.53 -16.76 -2.36
C PRO A 176 -8.04 -17.04 -2.09
N LYS A 177 -7.17 -16.87 -3.10
CA LYS A 177 -5.71 -17.07 -3.01
C LYS A 177 -4.95 -15.76 -2.73
N LEU A 178 -5.65 -14.76 -2.20
CA LEU A 178 -5.07 -13.44 -1.94
C LEU A 178 -4.01 -13.55 -0.83
N ARG A 179 -2.77 -13.17 -1.17
CA ARG A 179 -1.61 -13.15 -0.26
C ARG A 179 -1.31 -11.75 0.26
N VAL A 180 -1.53 -10.73 -0.56
CA VAL A 180 -1.28 -9.33 -0.21
C VAL A 180 -2.55 -8.52 -0.40
N LEU A 181 -2.99 -7.85 0.66
CA LEU A 181 -4.14 -6.94 0.63
C LEU A 181 -3.74 -5.60 1.23
N ALA A 182 -3.78 -4.54 0.42
CA ALA A 182 -3.56 -3.18 0.88
C ALA A 182 -4.77 -2.31 0.57
N ILE A 183 -5.44 -1.79 1.61
CA ILE A 183 -6.63 -0.94 1.47
C ILE A 183 -6.33 0.43 2.08
N GLY A 184 -6.38 1.46 1.24
CA GLY A 184 -6.21 2.87 1.57
C GLY A 184 -7.22 3.76 0.87
N ILE A 185 -8.44 3.23 0.72
CA ILE A 185 -9.61 3.90 0.14
C ILE A 185 -10.76 3.88 1.16
N HIS A 186 -11.79 4.71 0.96
CA HIS A 186 -12.96 4.75 1.83
C HIS A 186 -13.89 3.54 1.61
N ILE A 187 -14.36 2.90 2.68
CA ILE A 187 -15.38 1.86 2.62
C ILE A 187 -16.75 2.50 2.92
N ALA A 188 -17.51 2.79 1.87
CA ALA A 188 -18.85 3.38 1.96
C ALA A 188 -19.93 2.34 2.26
N TYR A 189 -21.11 2.83 2.64
CA TYR A 189 -22.33 2.04 2.83
C TYR A 189 -22.11 0.83 3.75
N SER A 190 -21.29 1.00 4.78
CA SER A 190 -21.04 -0.05 5.76
C SER A 190 -22.32 -0.36 6.53
N THR A 191 -22.62 -1.65 6.67
CA THR A 191 -23.61 -2.09 7.64
C THR A 191 -23.21 -1.60 9.03
N PRO A 192 -24.16 -1.29 9.92
CA PRO A 192 -23.85 -0.87 11.30
C PRO A 192 -22.82 -1.82 11.94
N ILE A 193 -21.90 -1.29 12.75
CA ILE A 193 -20.72 -2.04 13.22
C ILE A 193 -21.09 -3.35 13.94
N HIS A 194 -22.23 -3.36 14.64
CA HIS A 194 -22.77 -4.49 15.39
C HIS A 194 -23.57 -5.49 14.54
N THR A 195 -23.78 -5.20 13.25
CA THR A 195 -24.46 -6.14 12.35
C THR A 195 -23.51 -7.30 12.07
N PRO A 196 -23.94 -8.56 12.28
CA PRO A 196 -23.11 -9.71 11.95
C PRO A 196 -22.79 -9.73 10.45
N VAL A 197 -21.51 -9.80 10.12
CA VAL A 197 -21.03 -9.98 8.74
C VAL A 197 -20.27 -11.29 8.68
N THR A 198 -20.58 -12.13 7.69
CA THR A 198 -19.82 -13.37 7.45
C THR A 198 -18.44 -13.00 6.91
N SER A 199 -17.42 -13.16 7.74
CA SER A 199 -16.02 -12.94 7.34
C SER A 199 -15.63 -13.84 6.16
N VAL A 200 -14.74 -13.34 5.31
CA VAL A 200 -14.18 -14.05 4.17
C VAL A 200 -12.86 -14.68 4.60
N LEU A 201 -12.76 -16.01 4.49
CA LEU A 201 -11.53 -16.73 4.78
C LEU A 201 -10.49 -16.43 3.68
N LEU A 202 -9.37 -15.84 4.07
CA LEU A 202 -8.21 -15.62 3.22
C LEU A 202 -7.05 -16.46 3.76
N ALA A 203 -7.05 -17.74 3.39
CA ALA A 203 -6.14 -18.75 3.96
C ALA A 203 -4.67 -18.45 3.66
N ASP A 204 -4.40 -17.85 2.50
CA ASP A 204 -3.05 -17.55 2.01
C ASP A 204 -2.60 -16.13 2.35
N LEU A 205 -3.36 -15.36 3.14
CA LEU A 205 -3.03 -13.96 3.45
C LEU A 205 -1.74 -13.87 4.28
N GLU A 206 -0.74 -13.19 3.73
CA GLU A 206 0.60 -13.00 4.30
C GLU A 206 0.88 -11.54 4.66
N ALA A 207 0.25 -10.58 3.96
CA ALA A 207 0.38 -9.16 4.24
C ALA A 207 -0.98 -8.44 4.17
N LEU A 208 -1.30 -7.72 5.24
CA LEU A 208 -2.47 -6.85 5.33
C LEU A 208 -2.02 -5.44 5.67
N THR A 209 -2.25 -4.50 4.75
CA THR A 209 -1.97 -3.08 4.98
C THR A 209 -3.26 -2.28 4.98
N VAL A 210 -3.48 -1.52 6.04
CA VAL A 210 -4.67 -0.69 6.21
C VAL A 210 -4.26 0.76 6.39
N TYR A 211 -4.49 1.58 5.37
CA TYR A 211 -4.23 3.01 5.44
C TYR A 211 -5.50 3.77 5.77
N ASP A 212 -5.38 4.71 6.70
CA ASP A 212 -6.38 5.76 6.86
C ASP A 212 -6.07 6.88 5.86
N PRO A 213 -6.94 7.19 4.88
CA PRO A 213 -6.77 8.38 4.07
C PRO A 213 -6.92 9.61 4.97
N ALA A 214 -5.78 10.14 5.41
CA ALA A 214 -5.50 11.16 6.43
C ALA A 214 -6.31 12.48 6.41
N ARG A 215 -7.36 12.60 5.60
CA ARG A 215 -8.17 13.79 5.38
C ARG A 215 -9.66 13.58 5.59
N GLN A 216 -10.14 12.36 5.89
CA GLN A 216 -11.56 12.12 6.13
C GLN A 216 -11.82 11.84 7.61
N VAL A 217 -12.17 12.89 8.34
CA VAL A 217 -12.64 12.78 9.74
C VAL A 217 -13.83 11.83 9.77
N GLY A 218 -13.74 10.76 10.56
CA GLY A 218 -14.80 9.76 10.75
C GLY A 218 -14.71 8.51 9.88
N ASN A 219 -13.65 8.32 9.10
CA ASN A 219 -13.50 7.13 8.27
C ASN A 219 -12.96 5.91 9.07
N ASN A 220 -13.85 5.09 9.60
CA ASN A 220 -13.52 3.89 10.38
C ASN A 220 -13.26 2.65 9.48
N CYS A 221 -12.38 2.76 8.49
CA CYS A 221 -12.09 1.64 7.58
C CYS A 221 -11.45 0.44 8.29
N GLN A 222 -10.65 0.65 9.34
CA GLN A 222 -9.91 -0.43 9.99
C GLN A 222 -10.83 -1.46 10.67
N PRO A 223 -11.77 -1.08 11.57
CA PRO A 223 -12.68 -2.05 12.17
C PRO A 223 -13.55 -2.80 11.16
N LEU A 224 -13.96 -2.09 10.09
CA LEU A 224 -14.75 -2.67 9.01
C LEU A 224 -13.95 -3.75 8.27
N LEU A 225 -12.69 -3.47 7.93
CA LEU A 225 -11.84 -4.43 7.24
C LEU A 225 -11.55 -5.67 8.11
N MET A 226 -11.29 -5.47 9.41
CA MET A 226 -11.00 -6.57 10.33
C MET A 226 -12.21 -7.48 10.59
N ARG A 227 -13.46 -6.98 10.52
CA ARG A 227 -14.64 -7.85 10.64
C ARG A 227 -14.91 -8.67 9.38
N ILE A 228 -14.57 -8.15 8.19
CA ILE A 228 -14.86 -8.84 6.92
C ILE A 228 -13.80 -9.86 6.53
N ILE A 229 -12.60 -9.84 7.12
CA ILE A 229 -11.52 -10.78 6.82
C ILE A 229 -11.34 -11.77 7.97
N GLN A 230 -11.16 -13.04 7.61
CA GLN A 230 -10.64 -14.07 8.50
C GLN A 230 -9.33 -14.60 7.92
N PRO A 231 -8.16 -14.24 8.50
CA PRO A 231 -6.88 -14.76 8.02
C PRO A 231 -6.73 -16.26 8.27
N GLY A 232 -5.92 -16.91 7.44
CA GLY A 232 -5.47 -18.28 7.66
C GLY A 232 -4.44 -18.44 8.78
N PRO A 233 -3.88 -19.66 8.94
CA PRO A 233 -2.85 -19.95 9.95
C PRO A 233 -1.47 -19.38 9.60
N ASN A 234 -1.27 -18.91 8.37
CA ASN A 234 0.02 -18.43 7.88
C ASN A 234 0.49 -17.19 8.65
N PRO A 235 1.82 -17.02 8.84
CA PRO A 235 2.37 -15.82 9.46
C PRO A 235 1.93 -14.56 8.71
N LEU A 236 1.29 -13.64 9.42
CA LEU A 236 0.74 -12.40 8.87
C LEU A 236 1.64 -11.20 9.25
N THR A 237 1.92 -10.37 8.25
CA THR A 237 2.44 -9.02 8.41
C THR A 237 1.26 -8.04 8.40
N LEU A 238 1.03 -7.37 9.52
CA LEU A 238 0.01 -6.35 9.65
C LEU A 238 0.65 -4.96 9.62
N SER A 239 0.25 -4.12 8.68
CA SER A 239 0.70 -2.73 8.56
C SER A 239 -0.46 -1.79 8.78
N LEU A 240 -0.36 -0.96 9.81
CA LEU A 240 -1.37 0.00 10.22
C LEU A 240 -0.90 1.42 9.91
N GLY A 241 -1.63 2.11 9.04
CA GLY A 241 -1.49 3.53 8.77
C GLY A 241 -1.84 4.38 10.00
N ILE A 242 -1.67 5.71 9.88
CA ILE A 242 -1.81 6.73 10.94
C ILE A 242 -2.79 6.27 12.02
N LEU A 243 -2.23 5.74 13.10
CA LEU A 243 -3.02 5.32 14.23
C LEU A 243 -3.40 6.58 15.00
N ARG A 244 -4.50 7.22 14.60
CA ARG A 244 -5.32 7.90 15.59
C ARG A 244 -6.03 6.82 16.40
N LEU A 245 -5.25 6.02 17.15
CA LEU A 245 -5.80 5.06 18.11
C LEU A 245 -6.64 5.80 19.13
N GLN A 246 -6.35 7.07 19.42
CA GLN A 246 -7.27 7.94 20.16
C GLN A 246 -8.66 8.03 19.50
N SER A 247 -8.84 8.03 18.19
CA SER A 247 -10.20 7.88 17.64
C SER A 247 -10.76 6.48 17.84
N ILE A 248 -9.97 5.42 17.65
CA ILE A 248 -10.44 4.04 17.85
C ILE A 248 -10.83 3.78 19.32
N LEU A 249 -10.09 4.35 20.27
CA LEU A 249 -10.25 4.17 21.72
C LEU A 249 -11.10 5.27 22.38
N ALA A 250 -11.11 6.51 21.86
CA ALA A 250 -11.88 7.63 22.42
C ALA A 250 -13.25 7.83 21.75
N TYR A 251 -13.53 7.26 20.57
CA TYR A 251 -14.91 7.13 20.08
C TYR A 251 -15.68 6.03 20.82
N ASN A 252 -15.59 5.93 22.16
CA ASN A 252 -16.39 5.03 23.03
C ASN A 252 -16.54 3.55 22.59
N LEU A 253 -15.86 3.11 21.54
CA LEU A 253 -15.69 1.72 21.19
C LEU A 253 -14.54 1.27 22.07
N SER A 254 -14.87 0.93 23.32
CA SER A 254 -13.94 0.14 24.11
C SER A 254 -13.52 -1.04 23.22
N LEU A 255 -12.24 -1.42 23.21
CA LEU A 255 -11.79 -2.61 22.47
C LEU A 255 -12.66 -3.84 22.81
N HIS A 256 -13.31 -3.83 23.98
CA HIS A 256 -14.30 -4.79 24.44
C HIS A 256 -15.61 -4.81 23.63
N ASP A 257 -16.06 -3.69 23.06
CA ASP A 257 -17.30 -3.61 22.28
C ASP A 257 -17.12 -4.03 20.81
N ASN A 258 -15.88 -4.27 20.37
CA ASN A 258 -15.56 -4.64 19.00
C ASN A 258 -15.19 -6.12 18.87
N GLU A 259 -16.19 -6.98 19.00
CA GLU A 259 -16.03 -8.43 18.90
C GLU A 259 -15.35 -8.85 17.59
N GLY A 260 -15.62 -8.17 16.48
CA GLY A 260 -14.99 -8.43 15.18
C GLY A 260 -13.47 -8.20 15.19
N LEU A 261 -13.03 -7.09 15.78
CA LEU A 261 -11.61 -6.77 15.94
C LEU A 261 -10.90 -7.76 16.86
N MET A 262 -11.51 -8.08 18.01
CA MET A 262 -10.96 -9.04 18.97
C MET A 262 -10.86 -10.44 18.36
N ARG A 263 -11.89 -10.86 17.61
CA ARG A 263 -11.88 -12.12 16.88
C ARG A 263 -10.79 -12.14 15.81
N PHE A 264 -10.61 -11.05 15.06
CA PHE A 264 -9.54 -10.92 14.07
C PHE A 264 -8.17 -11.11 14.73
N PHE A 265 -7.84 -10.34 15.77
CA PHE A 265 -6.53 -10.45 16.43
C PHE A 265 -6.32 -11.80 17.13
N GLY A 266 -7.35 -12.33 17.78
CA GLY A 266 -7.28 -13.63 18.46
C GLY A 266 -7.11 -14.82 17.52
N SER A 267 -7.63 -14.73 16.29
CA SER A 267 -7.51 -15.80 15.28
C SER A 267 -6.30 -15.63 14.35
N SER A 268 -5.78 -14.41 14.21
CA SER A 268 -4.68 -14.13 13.27
C SER A 268 -3.31 -14.53 13.82
N ASN A 269 -2.47 -15.09 12.96
CA ASN A 269 -1.07 -15.38 13.29
C ASN A 269 -0.15 -14.19 12.97
N ILE A 270 -0.40 -13.04 13.62
CA ILE A 270 0.38 -11.82 13.36
C ILE A 270 1.76 -11.95 13.99
N THR A 271 2.78 -12.02 13.14
CA THR A 271 4.19 -12.17 13.56
C THR A 271 5.00 -10.90 13.31
N ARG A 272 4.55 -10.06 12.38
CA ARG A 272 5.15 -8.76 12.06
C ARG A 272 4.10 -7.66 12.16
N LEU A 273 4.42 -6.60 12.87
CA LEU A 273 3.56 -5.44 13.04
C LEU A 273 4.31 -4.19 12.57
N VAL A 274 3.73 -3.46 11.62
CA VAL A 274 4.20 -2.16 11.18
C VAL A 274 3.21 -1.10 11.64
N VAL A 275 3.69 -0.11 12.38
CA VAL A 275 2.88 0.99 12.88
C VAL A 275 3.40 2.30 12.32
N ASN A 276 2.54 3.00 11.60
CA ASN A 276 2.85 4.31 11.03
C ASN A 276 2.33 5.44 11.94
N GLN A 277 3.17 6.45 12.18
CA GLN A 277 2.86 7.64 12.97
C GLN A 277 2.34 7.35 14.39
N LEU A 278 3.03 6.46 15.12
CA LEU A 278 2.72 6.20 16.53
C LEU A 278 2.93 7.47 17.38
N SER A 279 1.87 7.90 18.08
CA SER A 279 1.89 9.08 18.96
C SER A 279 2.10 8.76 20.44
N ASP A 280 1.66 7.59 20.91
CA ASP A 280 1.69 7.19 22.33
C ASP A 280 2.15 5.74 22.48
N TYR A 281 2.94 5.45 23.52
CA TYR A 281 3.37 4.08 23.83
C TYR A 281 2.22 3.21 24.37
N THR A 282 1.29 3.80 25.12
CA THR A 282 0.14 3.09 25.72
C THR A 282 -0.70 2.41 24.64
N ASP A 283 -0.89 3.12 23.54
CA ASP A 283 -1.57 2.65 22.33
C ASP A 283 -0.87 1.42 21.73
N LEU A 284 0.46 1.46 21.61
CA LEU A 284 1.26 0.33 21.15
C LEU A 284 1.20 -0.85 22.13
N ALA A 285 1.28 -0.60 23.44
CA ALA A 285 1.23 -1.65 24.45
C ALA A 285 -0.11 -2.39 24.45
N ASN A 286 -1.22 -1.66 24.35
CA ASN A 286 -2.56 -2.22 24.20
C ASN A 286 -2.67 -3.06 22.92
N LEU A 287 -2.11 -2.57 21.82
CA LEU A 287 -2.11 -3.29 20.55
C LEU A 287 -1.30 -4.60 20.62
N LEU A 288 -0.10 -4.56 21.21
CA LEU A 288 0.76 -5.74 21.39
C LEU A 288 0.15 -6.76 22.36
N ALA A 289 -0.65 -6.32 23.34
CA ALA A 289 -1.37 -7.23 24.23
C ALA A 289 -2.41 -8.09 23.48
N LEU A 290 -2.96 -7.57 22.38
CA LEU A 290 -3.90 -8.30 21.50
C LEU A 290 -3.19 -9.27 20.55
N MET A 291 -1.87 -9.10 20.34
CA MET A 291 -1.11 -9.85 19.35
C MET A 291 0.17 -10.45 19.98
N PRO A 292 0.02 -11.43 20.89
CA PRO A 292 1.14 -11.97 21.65
C PRO A 292 2.21 -12.70 20.80
N LYS A 293 1.91 -12.97 19.52
CA LYS A 293 2.82 -13.65 18.58
C LYS A 293 3.71 -12.69 17.78
N VAL A 294 3.57 -11.38 17.95
CA VAL A 294 4.40 -10.38 17.25
C VAL A 294 5.84 -10.53 17.70
N ARG A 295 6.74 -10.81 16.74
CA ARG A 295 8.19 -10.93 16.94
C ARG A 295 8.96 -9.79 16.29
N VAL A 296 8.40 -9.19 15.24
CA VAL A 296 9.02 -8.06 14.54
C VAL A 296 8.09 -6.86 14.65
N LEU A 297 8.61 -5.77 15.22
CA LEU A 297 7.92 -4.49 15.29
C LEU A 297 8.65 -3.47 14.41
N ALA A 298 7.92 -2.78 13.57
CA ALA A 298 8.43 -1.67 12.78
C ALA A 298 7.65 -0.39 13.08
N LEU A 299 8.36 0.65 13.50
CA LEU A 299 7.81 1.98 13.75
C LEU A 299 8.22 2.90 12.60
N HIS A 300 7.24 3.34 11.81
CA HIS A 300 7.46 4.28 10.72
C HIS A 300 7.00 5.68 11.12
N MET A 301 7.87 6.67 10.99
CA MET A 301 7.60 8.07 11.37
C MET A 301 7.01 8.24 12.78
N PRO A 302 7.58 7.63 13.83
CA PRO A 302 7.04 7.81 15.18
C PRO A 302 7.17 9.28 15.62
N ALA A 303 6.12 9.77 16.29
CA ALA A 303 6.04 11.13 16.85
C ALA A 303 5.83 11.10 18.37
N MET A 304 6.31 10.05 19.03
CA MET A 304 6.21 9.87 20.48
C MET A 304 6.97 11.00 21.19
N THR A 305 6.24 11.88 21.86
CA THR A 305 6.78 13.06 22.56
C THR A 305 6.73 12.95 24.08
N ARG A 306 5.91 12.03 24.63
CA ARG A 306 5.69 11.90 26.06
C ARG A 306 6.33 10.62 26.58
N ALA A 307 7.17 10.76 27.61
CA ALA A 307 7.58 9.63 28.43
C ALA A 307 6.38 9.16 29.27
N VAL A 308 6.21 7.85 29.41
CA VAL A 308 5.17 7.29 30.27
C VAL A 308 5.57 7.52 31.72
N GLN A 309 4.78 8.30 32.45
CA GLN A 309 5.10 8.67 33.84
C GLN A 309 4.92 7.53 34.86
N ASN A 310 4.33 6.39 34.45
CA ASN A 310 4.03 5.25 35.33
C ASN A 310 4.88 4.01 34.98
N GLU A 311 5.99 3.85 35.70
CA GLU A 311 6.91 2.70 35.58
C GLU A 311 6.40 1.39 36.23
N SER A 312 5.27 1.39 36.92
CA SER A 312 4.89 0.34 37.88
C SER A 312 4.27 -0.96 37.34
N VAL A 313 4.45 -1.32 36.06
CA VAL A 313 3.81 -2.53 35.51
C VAL A 313 4.85 -3.48 34.92
N LEU A 314 4.77 -4.72 35.42
CA LEU A 314 5.47 -5.94 35.07
C LEU A 314 5.76 -6.09 33.55
N PRO A 315 6.80 -6.85 33.16
CA PRO A 315 7.04 -7.18 31.76
C PRO A 315 5.77 -7.74 31.12
N LEU A 316 5.43 -7.21 29.94
CA LEU A 316 4.30 -7.71 29.15
C LEU A 316 4.62 -9.12 28.65
N ALA A 317 3.60 -9.96 28.51
CA ALA A 317 3.76 -11.32 28.04
C ALA A 317 4.30 -11.42 26.59
N SER A 318 4.22 -10.34 25.82
CA SER A 318 4.72 -10.27 24.45
C SER A 318 6.20 -9.88 24.40
N THR A 319 7.00 -10.74 23.79
CA THR A 319 8.42 -10.50 23.50
C THR A 319 8.58 -10.12 22.03
N VAL A 320 9.26 -9.01 21.78
CA VAL A 320 9.57 -8.52 20.43
C VAL A 320 11.05 -8.78 20.18
N ASP A 321 11.39 -9.61 19.20
CA ASP A 321 12.78 -9.99 18.94
C ASP A 321 13.52 -8.86 18.21
N SER A 322 12.86 -8.23 17.23
CA SER A 322 13.44 -7.20 16.37
C SER A 322 12.58 -5.94 16.31
N LEU A 323 13.21 -4.78 16.50
CA LEU A 323 12.60 -3.46 16.38
C LEU A 323 13.24 -2.66 15.25
N TYR A 324 12.45 -2.27 14.26
CA TYR A 324 12.84 -1.35 13.21
C TYR A 324 12.25 0.03 13.50
N VAL A 325 13.05 1.08 13.42
CA VAL A 325 12.56 2.46 13.52
C VAL A 325 13.01 3.21 12.29
N THR A 326 12.05 3.74 11.52
CA THR A 326 12.33 4.37 10.24
C THR A 326 11.74 5.77 10.19
N ASN A 327 12.50 6.73 9.65
CA ASN A 327 12.08 8.12 9.52
C ASN A 327 11.53 8.78 10.81
N PRO A 328 12.19 8.65 11.98
CA PRO A 328 11.72 9.33 13.18
C PRO A 328 11.59 10.84 12.94
N VAL A 329 10.50 11.43 13.44
CA VAL A 329 10.31 12.89 13.39
C VAL A 329 11.35 13.54 14.30
N TYR A 330 11.77 14.78 14.02
CA TYR A 330 12.80 15.49 14.80
C TYR A 330 12.53 15.59 16.31
N THR A 331 11.28 15.41 16.74
CA THR A 331 10.83 15.44 18.13
C THR A 331 10.81 14.06 18.81
N PHE A 332 11.38 13.03 18.17
CA PHE A 332 11.40 11.68 18.73
C PHE A 332 12.34 11.61 19.94
N ALA A 333 11.77 11.53 21.13
CA ALA A 333 12.53 11.30 22.35
C ALA A 333 13.11 9.89 22.35
N THR A 334 14.31 9.70 22.92
CA THR A 334 14.89 8.35 23.07
C THR A 334 14.16 7.55 24.15
N SER A 335 13.63 8.21 25.19
CA SER A 335 13.02 7.54 26.35
C SER A 335 11.87 6.56 26.03
N PRO A 336 10.92 6.85 25.12
CA PRO A 336 9.91 5.86 24.72
C PRO A 336 10.51 4.66 23.99
N LEU A 337 11.60 4.86 23.24
CA LEU A 337 12.29 3.76 22.57
C LEU A 337 12.97 2.82 23.57
N GLU A 338 13.67 3.37 24.56
CA GLU A 338 14.28 2.56 25.64
C GLU A 338 13.22 1.77 26.38
N GLN A 339 12.06 2.40 26.62
CA GLN A 339 10.94 1.75 27.26
C GLN A 339 10.41 0.57 26.45
N ILE A 340 10.26 0.72 25.13
CA ILE A 340 9.87 -0.39 24.24
C ILE A 340 10.89 -1.52 24.33
N ILE A 341 12.18 -1.18 24.24
CA ILE A 341 13.27 -2.15 24.28
C ILE A 341 13.25 -2.95 25.59
N ARG A 342 13.19 -2.25 26.73
CA ARG A 342 13.20 -2.88 28.06
C ARG A 342 11.93 -3.67 28.34
N ARG A 343 10.74 -3.12 28.06
CA ARG A 343 9.46 -3.75 28.40
C ARG A 343 9.12 -4.96 27.53
N HIS A 344 9.58 -4.98 26.28
CA HIS A 344 9.30 -6.07 25.34
C HIS A 344 10.50 -6.98 25.07
N GLY A 345 11.60 -6.80 25.81
CA GLY A 345 12.80 -7.65 25.70
C GLY A 345 13.44 -7.62 24.32
N VAL A 346 13.53 -6.44 23.69
CA VAL A 346 14.01 -6.31 22.32
C VAL A 346 15.48 -6.67 22.21
N SER A 347 15.76 -7.70 21.40
CA SER A 347 17.12 -8.21 21.20
C SER A 347 17.89 -7.47 20.11
N LYS A 348 17.21 -7.03 19.05
CA LYS A 348 17.81 -6.37 17.88
C LYS A 348 17.08 -5.06 17.60
N VAL A 349 17.84 -3.98 17.44
CA VAL A 349 17.29 -2.66 17.07
C VAL A 349 17.93 -2.22 15.77
N THR A 350 17.13 -1.80 14.79
CA THR A 350 17.59 -1.26 13.52
C THR A 350 16.99 0.12 13.30
N LEU A 351 17.85 1.13 13.20
CA LEU A 351 17.45 2.52 13.01
C LEU A 351 17.78 2.94 11.58
N TRP A 352 16.78 3.34 10.81
CA TRP A 352 16.94 3.89 9.46
C TRP A 352 16.56 5.37 9.46
N SER A 353 17.56 6.25 9.57
CA SER A 353 17.35 7.68 9.82
C SER A 353 18.48 8.57 9.28
N ASN A 354 18.18 9.86 9.09
CA ASN A 354 19.16 10.93 8.83
C ASN A 354 19.73 11.53 10.12
N LEU A 355 19.28 11.07 11.29
CA LEU A 355 19.80 11.57 12.57
C LEU A 355 21.30 11.23 12.63
N SER A 356 22.15 12.27 12.70
CA SER A 356 23.54 12.10 13.07
C SER A 356 23.56 11.31 14.39
N ALA A 357 24.38 10.26 14.46
CA ALA A 357 24.42 9.27 15.53
C ALA A 357 24.84 9.80 16.93
N GLY A 358 24.65 11.09 17.21
CA GLY A 358 25.22 11.83 18.33
C GLY A 358 24.46 11.76 19.66
N VAL A 359 23.33 11.06 19.76
CA VAL A 359 22.53 11.07 21.01
C VAL A 359 22.27 9.64 21.50
N GLY A 360 23.10 9.16 22.44
CA GLY A 360 22.78 8.12 23.42
C GLY A 360 22.44 6.68 22.95
N LEU A 361 22.26 6.43 21.66
CA LEU A 361 21.75 5.15 21.16
C LEU A 361 22.70 3.96 21.38
N ASN A 362 24.02 4.23 21.48
CA ASN A 362 25.02 3.19 21.74
C ASN A 362 24.86 2.51 23.12
N GLU A 363 24.12 3.13 24.04
CA GLU A 363 23.87 2.58 25.39
C GLU A 363 22.61 1.72 25.47
N LEU A 364 21.77 1.69 24.41
CA LEU A 364 20.41 1.15 24.51
C LEU A 364 20.26 -0.34 24.25
N SER A 365 21.19 -0.98 23.53
CA SER A 365 21.21 -2.44 23.40
C SER A 365 22.58 -2.94 22.93
N THR A 366 22.90 -4.19 23.26
CA THR A 366 24.12 -4.86 22.81
C THR A 366 24.14 -5.16 21.30
N GLN A 367 23.03 -4.97 20.57
CA GLN A 367 22.92 -5.23 19.11
C GLN A 367 22.15 -4.13 18.35
N ALA A 368 22.39 -2.86 18.67
CA ALA A 368 21.85 -1.75 17.88
C ALA A 368 22.62 -1.61 16.56
N THR A 369 21.89 -1.65 15.44
CA THR A 369 22.42 -1.36 14.09
C THR A 369 21.81 -0.06 13.59
N VAL A 370 22.64 0.88 13.15
CA VAL A 370 22.19 2.12 12.51
C VAL A 370 22.48 2.01 11.02
N ILE A 371 21.45 2.18 10.20
CA ILE A 371 21.50 2.10 8.74
C ILE A 371 21.30 3.52 8.19
N SER A 372 22.18 3.94 7.28
CA SER A 372 22.08 5.24 6.59
C SER A 372 20.84 5.29 5.70
N ARG A 373 20.23 6.47 5.52
CA ARG A 373 19.15 6.65 4.52
C ARG A 373 19.60 6.48 3.07
N GLU A 374 20.90 6.55 2.82
CA GLU A 374 21.46 6.23 1.50
C GLU A 374 21.29 4.74 1.18
N GLU A 375 21.17 3.89 2.20
CA GLU A 375 20.84 2.49 2.04
C GLU A 375 19.32 2.29 1.90
N PRO A 376 18.87 1.24 1.17
CA PRO A 376 17.46 0.92 1.02
C PRO A 376 16.76 0.78 2.38
N ASN A 377 15.55 1.34 2.48
CA ASN A 377 14.74 1.22 3.69
C ASN A 377 14.42 -0.27 3.98
N PRO A 378 14.83 -0.82 5.14
CA PRO A 378 14.71 -2.25 5.43
C PRO A 378 13.26 -2.74 5.55
N ILE A 379 12.30 -1.82 5.67
CA ILE A 379 10.87 -2.15 5.80
C ILE A 379 10.04 -1.69 4.60
N LEU A 380 10.66 -1.26 3.49
CA LEU A 380 9.94 -0.66 2.35
C LEU A 380 8.85 -1.57 1.78
N GLU A 381 9.12 -2.88 1.71
CA GLU A 381 8.17 -3.88 1.22
C GLU A 381 6.98 -4.13 2.17
N TRP A 382 7.06 -3.64 3.41
CA TRP A 382 6.01 -3.79 4.42
C TRP A 382 5.10 -2.54 4.50
N LEU A 383 5.41 -1.48 3.75
CA LEU A 383 4.79 -0.16 3.86
C LEU A 383 3.68 0.14 2.85
#